data_AF-A0A2V9PRF6-F1
#
_entry.id   AF-A0A2V9PRF6-F1
#
_cell.length_a   1.000
_cell.length_b   1.000
_cell.length_c   1.000
_cell.angle_alpha   90.00
_cell.angle_beta   90.00
_cell.angle_gamma   90.00
#
_symmetry.space_group_name_H-M   'P 1'
#
loop_
_entity.id
_entity.type
_entity.pdbx_description
1 polymer ?
#
loop_
_entity_poly.entity_id
_entity_poly.type
_entity_poly.pdbx_seq_one_letter_code
_entity_poly.pdbx_strand_id
1 'polypeptide(L)'
;DAYAIAVLAVSIGPLMEELAFRGFLYPILARRLNVRTAILFTALPFALIHYPEYGSWSPVLIVFLVGLVLTVVRAWRQSVAAGFIVHAAYNGVQMAVVFVATGGFRHLEKMTQ
;
A
#
# COMPACT_ATOMS: atom_id res chain seq x y z
N ASP A 1 14.49 10.84 -11.94
CA ASP A 1 15.58 10.09 -11.29
C ASP A 1 14.97 8.89 -10.55
N ALA A 2 15.53 7.68 -10.74
CA ALA A 2 15.05 6.45 -10.11
C ALA A 2 15.11 6.51 -8.57
N TYR A 3 16.12 7.21 -8.03
CA TYR A 3 16.24 7.41 -6.59
C TYR A 3 15.10 8.25 -6.02
N ALA A 4 14.70 9.31 -6.72
CA ALA A 4 13.57 10.15 -6.31
C ALA A 4 12.25 9.37 -6.33
N ILE A 5 12.02 8.57 -7.37
CA ILE A 5 10.84 7.70 -7.48
C ILE A 5 10.83 6.69 -6.32
N ALA A 6 11.97 6.08 -6.01
CA ALA A 6 12.10 5.14 -4.91
C ALA A 6 11.73 5.77 -3.56
N VAL A 7 12.24 6.97 -3.28
CA VAL A 7 11.92 7.70 -2.04
C VAL A 7 10.42 8.01 -1.98
N LEU A 8 9.83 8.51 -3.07
CA LEU A 8 8.40 8.84 -3.10
C LEU A 8 7.51 7.59 -2.92
N ALA A 9 7.85 6.48 -3.58
CA ALA A 9 7.12 5.22 -3.51
C ALA A 9 7.16 4.58 -2.11
N VAL A 10 8.21 4.82 -1.33
CA VAL A 10 8.34 4.30 0.05
C VAL A 10 7.75 5.26 1.09
N SER A 11 7.66 6.56 0.80
CA SER A 11 7.25 7.57 1.78
C SER A 11 5.93 8.27 1.41
N ILE A 12 5.95 9.22 0.48
CA ILE A 12 4.82 10.10 0.20
C ILE A 12 3.61 9.33 -0.34
N GLY A 13 3.82 8.34 -1.21
CA GLY A 13 2.74 7.49 -1.74
C GLY A 13 1.97 6.80 -0.59
N PRO A 14 2.64 5.94 0.20
CA PRO A 14 2.03 5.29 1.36
C PRO A 14 1.38 6.28 2.35
N LEU A 15 1.99 7.44 2.58
CA LEU A 15 1.41 8.45 3.48
C LEU A 15 0.06 8.95 2.96
N MET A 16 -0.02 9.32 1.68
CA MET A 16 -1.26 9.82 1.08
C MET A 16 -2.34 8.74 1.06
N GLU A 17 -1.96 7.51 0.72
CA GLU A 17 -2.87 6.36 0.72
C GLU A 17 -3.42 6.05 2.12
N GLU A 18 -2.55 6.02 3.14
CA GLU A 18 -3.01 5.78 4.52
C GLU A 18 -3.94 6.88 5.01
N LEU A 19 -3.66 8.15 4.70
CA LEU A 19 -4.55 9.26 5.05
C LEU A 19 -5.91 9.12 4.35
N ALA A 20 -5.94 8.83 3.05
CA ALA A 20 -7.18 8.69 2.29
C ALA A 20 -8.03 7.49 2.75
N PHE A 21 -7.41 6.31 2.85
CA PHE A 21 -8.16 5.08 3.12
C PHE A 21 -8.38 4.83 4.61
N ARG A 22 -7.37 5.06 5.46
CA ARG A 22 -7.42 4.72 6.90
C ARG A 22 -7.62 5.94 7.80
N GLY A 23 -7.23 7.13 7.33
CA GLY A 23 -7.51 8.40 7.96
C GLY A 23 -8.92 8.93 7.68
N PHE A 24 -9.43 8.74 6.47
CA PHE A 24 -10.72 9.28 6.03
C PHE A 24 -11.80 8.20 5.80
N LEU A 25 -11.59 7.26 4.88
CA LEU A 25 -12.63 6.29 4.49
C LEU A 25 -13.01 5.33 5.63
N TYR A 26 -12.03 4.67 6.25
CA TYR A 26 -12.27 3.68 7.31
C TYR A 26 -13.10 4.24 8.48
N PRO A 27 -12.77 5.43 9.05
CA PRO A 27 -13.58 6.01 10.13
C PRO A 27 -15.04 6.31 9.75
N ILE A 28 -15.33 6.61 8.48
CA ILE A 28 -16.71 6.82 8.00
C ILE A 28 -17.46 5.49 8.01
N LEU A 29 -16.83 4.44 7.46
CA LEU A 29 -17.41 3.10 7.39
C LEU A 29 -17.59 2.50 8.79
N ALA A 30 -16.59 2.60 9.66
CA ALA A 30 -16.61 2.05 11.01
C ALA A 30 -17.67 2.69 11.93
N ARG A 31 -18.12 3.91 11.62
CA ARG A 31 -19.24 4.57 12.34
C ARG A 31 -20.61 4.05 11.92
N ARG A 32 -20.73 3.45 10.73
CA ARG A 32 -21.98 3.02 10.12
C ARG A 32 -22.15 1.50 10.08
N LEU A 33 -21.03 0.78 10.06
CA LEU A 33 -20.94 -0.67 9.85
C LEU A 33 -20.17 -1.32 11.01
N ASN A 34 -20.27 -2.65 11.12
CA ASN A 34 -19.40 -3.39 12.03
C ASN A 34 -17.93 -3.35 11.54
N VAL A 35 -16.99 -3.60 12.45
CA VAL A 35 -15.54 -3.49 12.20
C VAL A 35 -15.08 -4.39 11.04
N ARG A 36 -15.56 -5.62 10.95
CA ARG A 36 -15.14 -6.57 9.89
C ARG A 36 -15.57 -6.08 8.51
N THR A 37 -16.80 -5.62 8.39
CA THR A 37 -17.34 -5.05 7.15
C THR A 37 -16.61 -3.74 6.80
N ALA A 38 -16.35 -2.85 7.77
CA ALA A 38 -15.59 -1.63 7.51
C ALA A 38 -14.17 -1.91 7.01
N ILE A 39 -13.50 -2.93 7.56
CA ILE A 39 -12.18 -3.38 7.08
C ILE A 39 -12.24 -3.80 5.61
N LEU A 40 -13.18 -4.70 5.29
CA LEU A 40 -13.35 -5.22 3.93
C LEU A 40 -13.61 -4.09 2.92
N PHE A 41 -14.57 -3.22 3.22
CA PHE A 41 -14.97 -2.12 2.33
C PHE A 41 -13.98 -0.96 2.29
N THR A 42 -12.98 -0.92 3.17
CA THR A 42 -11.84 -0.01 3.04
C THR A 42 -10.75 -0.61 2.13
N ALA A 43 -10.43 -1.90 2.32
CA ALA A 43 -9.38 -2.58 1.58
C ALA A 43 -9.75 -2.82 0.10
N LEU A 44 -11.04 -3.04 -0.18
CA LEU A 44 -11.50 -3.30 -1.55
C LEU A 44 -11.24 -2.14 -2.52
N PRO A 45 -11.72 -0.89 -2.27
CA PRO A 45 -11.43 0.23 -3.17
C PRO A 45 -9.94 0.54 -3.22
N PHE A 46 -9.20 0.35 -2.12
CA PHE A 46 -7.74 0.46 -2.12
C PHE A 46 -7.12 -0.47 -3.16
N ALA A 47 -7.49 -1.74 -3.22
CA ALA A 47 -6.98 -2.66 -4.23
C ALA A 47 -7.42 -2.31 -5.66
N LEU A 48 -8.69 -1.93 -5.84
CA LEU A 48 -9.25 -1.69 -7.17
C LEU A 48 -8.59 -0.50 -7.89
N ILE A 49 -8.21 0.56 -7.16
CA ILE A 49 -7.53 1.70 -7.78
C ILE A 49 -6.14 1.36 -8.33
N HIS A 50 -5.54 0.23 -7.92
CA HIS A 50 -4.24 -0.22 -8.39
C HIS A 50 -4.33 -1.10 -9.66
N TYR A 51 -5.52 -1.51 -10.10
CA TYR A 51 -5.65 -2.32 -11.32
C TYR A 51 -5.02 -1.67 -12.56
N PRO A 52 -5.20 -0.36 -12.83
CA PRO A 52 -4.59 0.29 -13.99
C PRO A 52 -3.06 0.29 -13.97
N GLU A 53 -2.43 0.20 -12.80
CA GLU A 53 -0.97 0.17 -12.64
C GLU A 53 -0.39 -1.18 -13.06
N TYR A 54 -1.09 -2.27 -12.74
CA TYR A 54 -0.61 -3.63 -12.98
C TYR A 54 -1.16 -4.26 -14.27
N GLY A 55 -2.36 -3.87 -14.71
CA GLY A 55 -3.06 -4.51 -15.82
C GLY A 55 -3.38 -6.00 -15.60
N SER A 56 -3.25 -6.50 -14.36
CA SER A 56 -3.42 -7.91 -13.99
C SER A 56 -4.07 -8.05 -12.62
N TRP A 57 -4.92 -9.06 -12.47
CA TRP A 57 -5.63 -9.33 -11.21
C TRP A 57 -4.76 -9.95 -10.12
N SER A 58 -3.66 -10.62 -10.50
CA SER A 58 -2.78 -11.30 -9.53
C SER A 58 -2.12 -10.30 -8.55
N PRO A 59 -1.47 -9.21 -8.99
CA PRO A 59 -0.96 -8.18 -8.08
C PRO A 59 -2.07 -7.47 -7.31
N VAL A 60 -3.22 -7.23 -7.93
CA VAL A 60 -4.38 -6.58 -7.27
C VAL A 60 -4.88 -7.40 -6.09
N LEU A 61 -4.90 -8.73 -6.20
CA LEU A 61 -5.23 -9.61 -5.07
C LEU A 61 -4.22 -9.45 -3.93
N ILE A 62 -2.92 -9.35 -4.23
CA ILE A 62 -1.89 -9.12 -3.21
C ILE A 62 -2.09 -7.76 -2.53
N VAL A 63 -2.33 -6.70 -3.31
CA VAL A 63 -2.63 -5.35 -2.80
C VAL A 63 -3.87 -5.36 -1.91
N PHE A 64 -4.90 -6.13 -2.26
CA PHE A 64 -6.08 -6.31 -1.42
C PHE A 64 -5.74 -6.94 -0.06
N LEU A 65 -4.93 -8.00 -0.04
CA LEU A 65 -4.50 -8.64 1.20
C LEU A 65 -3.66 -7.71 2.07
N VAL A 66 -2.73 -6.96 1.47
CA VAL A 66 -1.97 -5.91 2.16
C VAL A 66 -2.93 -4.86 2.71
N GLY A 67 -3.91 -4.44 1.90
CA GLY A 67 -4.92 -3.46 2.28
C GLY A 67 -5.77 -3.91 3.47
N LEU A 68 -6.09 -5.20 3.59
CA LEU A 68 -6.75 -5.79 4.75
C LEU A 68 -5.84 -5.69 5.98
N VAL A 69 -4.56 -6.09 5.88
CA VAL A 69 -3.61 -6.02 7.00
C VAL A 69 -3.46 -4.58 7.50
N LEU A 70 -3.25 -3.62 6.61
CA LEU A 70 -3.12 -2.20 6.97
C LEU A 70 -4.39 -1.67 7.66
N THR A 71 -5.57 -2.09 7.20
CA THR A 71 -6.83 -1.65 7.82
C THR A 71 -7.08 -2.34 9.16
N VAL A 72 -6.65 -3.60 9.33
CA VAL A 72 -6.62 -4.28 10.64
C VAL A 72 -5.68 -3.56 11.61
N VAL A 73 -4.48 -3.16 11.16
CA VAL A 73 -3.56 -2.35 11.97
C VAL A 73 -4.22 -1.04 12.39
N ARG A 74 -4.89 -0.33 11.46
CA ARG A 74 -5.67 0.88 11.78
C ARG A 74 -6.77 0.62 12.81
N ALA A 75 -7.49 -0.51 12.69
CA ALA A 75 -8.58 -0.89 13.59
C ALA A 75 -8.08 -1.28 14.98
N TRP A 76 -6.92 -1.92 15.08
CA TRP A 76 -6.34 -2.35 16.35
C TRP A 76 -5.57 -1.24 17.06
N ARG A 77 -4.70 -0.53 16.34
CA ARG A 77 -3.80 0.49 16.90
C ARG A 77 -4.43 1.86 17.01
N GLN A 78 -5.60 2.05 16.38
CA GLN A 78 -6.30 3.32 16.33
C GLN A 78 -5.44 4.50 15.83
N SER A 79 -4.46 4.20 14.96
CA SER A 79 -3.44 5.16 14.51
C SER A 79 -3.19 5.00 13.02
N VAL A 80 -3.22 6.11 12.29
CA VAL A 80 -2.83 6.16 10.87
C VAL A 80 -1.30 6.05 10.74
N ALA A 81 -0.55 6.64 11.68
CA ALA A 81 0.91 6.55 11.69
C ALA A 81 1.40 5.10 11.83
N ALA A 82 0.71 4.25 12.60
CA ALA A 82 1.04 2.83 12.69
C ALA A 82 0.85 2.10 11.35
N GLY A 83 -0.25 2.39 10.64
CA GLY A 83 -0.48 1.87 9.29
C GLY A 83 0.58 2.36 8.30
N PHE A 84 0.91 3.65 8.35
CA PHE A 84 1.97 4.25 7.52
C PHE A 84 3.34 3.59 7.71
N ILE A 85 3.77 3.34 8.96
CA ILE A 85 5.05 2.67 9.21
C ILE A 85 5.06 1.27 8.61
N VAL A 86 3.98 0.50 8.77
CA VAL A 86 3.87 -0.85 8.20
C VAL A 86 3.86 -0.80 6.67
N HIS A 87 3.13 0.15 6.08
CA HIS A 87 3.02 0.32 4.64
C HIS A 87 4.36 0.76 4.02
N ALA A 88 5.01 1.76 4.61
CA ALA A 88 6.34 2.21 4.19
C ALA A 88 7.38 1.10 4.33
N ALA A 89 7.32 0.27 5.39
CA ALA A 89 8.19 -0.88 5.54
C ALA A 89 7.95 -1.93 4.43
N TYR A 90 6.70 -2.22 4.10
CA TYR A 90 6.34 -3.15 3.01
C TYR A 90 6.89 -2.66 1.66
N ASN A 91 6.63 -1.41 1.29
CA ASN A 91 7.16 -0.81 0.06
C ASN A 91 8.69 -0.71 0.10
N GLY A 92 9.27 -0.43 1.26
CA GLY A 92 10.72 -0.37 1.46
C GLY A 92 11.40 -1.72 1.18
N VAL A 93 10.81 -2.83 1.63
CA VAL A 93 11.32 -4.18 1.31
C VAL A 93 11.23 -4.45 -0.19
N GLN A 94 10.10 -4.14 -0.84
CA GLN A 94 9.97 -4.31 -2.29
C GLN A 94 11.00 -3.46 -3.05
N MET A 95 11.18 -2.20 -2.64
CA MET A 95 12.15 -1.30 -3.25
C MET A 95 13.59 -1.76 -3.03
N ALA A 96 13.91 -2.34 -1.87
CA ALA A 96 15.22 -2.92 -1.61
C ALA A 96 15.52 -4.11 -2.55
N VAL A 97 14.54 -4.97 -2.79
CA VAL A 97 14.64 -6.08 -3.76
C VAL A 97 14.92 -5.54 -5.16
N VAL A 98 14.16 -4.54 -5.60
CA VAL A 98 14.31 -3.84 -6.89
C VAL A 98 15.71 -3.22 -7.01
N PHE A 99 16.18 -2.55 -5.96
CA PHE A 99 17.50 -1.92 -5.91
C PHE A 99 18.63 -2.95 -6.07
N VAL A 100 18.57 -4.06 -5.31
CA VAL A 100 19.59 -5.12 -5.36
C VAL A 100 19.56 -5.82 -6.71
N ALA A 101 18.38 -6.19 -7.23
CA ALA A 101 18.24 -6.90 -8.51
C ALA A 101 18.78 -6.12 -9.71
N THR A 102 18.78 -4.78 -9.63
CA THR A 102 19.21 -3.88 -10.70
C THR A 102 20.60 -3.29 -10.51
N GLY A 103 21.33 -3.71 -9.46
CA GLY A 103 22.66 -3.16 -9.16
C GLY A 103 22.63 -1.66 -8.85
N GLY A 104 21.61 -1.22 -8.11
CA GLY A 104 21.39 0.19 -7.77
C GLY A 104 20.75 1.00 -8.87
N PHE A 105 19.69 0.45 -9.49
CA PHE A 105 18.94 1.05 -10.62
C PHE A 105 19.77 1.25 -11.89
N ARG A 106 20.93 0.59 -12.01
CA ARG A 106 21.79 0.68 -13.21
C ARG A 106 21.33 -0.24 -14.34
N HIS A 107 20.61 -1.30 -13.99
CA HIS A 107 20.17 -2.36 -14.90
C HIS A 107 18.65 -2.59 -14.84
N LEU A 108 17.85 -1.53 -15.07
CA LEU A 108 16.38 -1.60 -15.02
C LEU A 108 15.80 -2.54 -16.09
N GLU A 109 16.52 -2.77 -17.18
CA GLU A 109 16.14 -3.71 -18.25
C GLU A 109 15.92 -5.14 -17.77
N LYS A 110 16.51 -5.52 -16.62
CA LYS A 110 16.34 -6.84 -16.00
C LYS A 110 14.96 -7.05 -15.38
N MET A 111 14.14 -6.00 -15.24
CA MET A 111 12.78 -6.09 -14.69
C MET A 111 11.72 -6.42 -15.74
N THR A 112 12.06 -6.26 -17.01
CA THR A 112 11.16 -6.47 -18.15
C THR A 112 11.42 -7.78 -18.90
N GLN A 113 12.42 -8.56 -18.47
CA GLN A 113 12.72 -9.91 -18.97
C GLN A 113 12.01 -10.95 -18.10
#